data_AF-A0A1U7PXT2-F1
#
_entry.id   AF-A0A1U7PXT2-F1
#
_cell.length_a   1.000
_cell.length_b   1.000
_cell.length_c   1.000
_cell.angle_alpha   90.00
_cell.angle_beta   90.00
_cell.angle_gamma   90.00
#
_symmetry.space_group_name_H-M   'P 1'
#
loop_
_entity.id
_entity.type
_entity.pdbx_description
1 polymer ?
#
loop_
_entity_poly.entity_id
_entity_poly.type
_entity_poly.pdbx_seq_one_letter_code
_entity_poly.pdbx_strand_id
1 'polypeptide(L)'
;MKKAILMTVLISALSVSQTITAQMPTPTPNNISLEYQLEKEAAGIAVSDDHRVFIALPRGGENHQLPSVVEMVGQKMIAFPNEEINKNTNSDYNSHLVSILGITIYKNTLWILDQGKRAGVDGIPDDSTKVVAVDINSKKVIKNIPIPKPFFRETIQLNDLRFDPTHGKEGTIYISNNGFAKPDQSLIVMDVATGKLRELFKDIPEVSPAKGFISYVDHKEQGCVQYDLHQDQDQPEVFFFYERWESREILEQHLKTDHLNTWGDQQKELLAAPMEVFIMDKL
;
A
#
# COMPACT_ATOMS: atom_id res chain seq x y z
N MET A 1 -18.11 12.12 -25.04
CA MET A 1 -17.71 11.85 -23.65
C MET A 1 -18.92 12.12 -22.78
N LYS A 2 -19.58 11.07 -22.30
CA LYS A 2 -20.79 11.19 -21.47
C LYS A 2 -20.34 11.56 -20.05
N LYS A 3 -20.94 12.61 -19.48
CA LYS A 3 -20.54 13.20 -18.20
C LYS A 3 -21.55 12.79 -17.11
N ALA A 4 -21.02 12.47 -15.93
CA ALA A 4 -21.70 11.97 -14.73
C ALA A 4 -22.39 13.05 -13.88
N ILE A 5 -23.70 12.93 -13.65
CA ILE A 5 -24.49 13.82 -12.78
C ILE A 5 -24.53 13.19 -11.38
N LEU A 6 -24.26 13.93 -10.29
CA LEU A 6 -24.24 13.43 -8.92
C LEU A 6 -25.47 13.97 -8.17
N MET A 7 -26.28 13.12 -7.52
CA MET A 7 -27.44 13.51 -6.70
C MET A 7 -27.42 12.64 -5.43
N THR A 8 -27.83 13.13 -4.24
CA THR A 8 -27.55 12.46 -2.94
C THR A 8 -28.77 12.42 -1.98
N VAL A 9 -29.30 11.25 -1.53
CA VAL A 9 -30.17 11.04 -0.32
C VAL A 9 -30.19 9.58 0.22
N LEU A 10 -30.00 9.36 1.55
CA LEU A 10 -31.00 8.83 2.54
C LEU A 10 -30.37 8.45 3.93
N ILE A 11 -30.53 9.25 5.01
CA ILE A 11 -30.01 8.94 6.38
C ILE A 11 -30.97 8.19 7.30
N SER A 12 -30.48 7.12 7.94
CA SER A 12 -31.09 6.61 9.17
C SER A 12 -30.13 6.10 10.29
N ALA A 13 -30.24 6.64 11.51
CA ALA A 13 -29.72 6.19 12.82
C ALA A 13 -30.57 5.14 13.59
N LEU A 14 -30.06 3.94 13.80
CA LEU A 14 -30.33 3.20 15.04
C LEU A 14 -28.97 2.87 15.64
N SER A 15 -28.82 3.21 16.91
CA SER A 15 -27.61 3.01 17.69
C SER A 15 -27.43 1.54 18.03
N VAL A 16 -26.48 0.91 17.34
CA VAL A 16 -25.63 -0.12 17.93
C VAL A 16 -24.21 0.28 17.53
N SER A 17 -23.40 0.73 18.49
CA SER A 17 -21.96 0.92 18.26
C SER A 17 -21.35 -0.45 17.98
N GLN A 18 -21.23 -0.79 16.70
CA GLN A 18 -20.26 -1.76 16.26
C GLN A 18 -19.10 -0.95 15.69
N THR A 19 -17.94 -1.08 16.32
CA THR A 19 -16.67 -0.76 15.68
C THR A 19 -16.60 -1.62 14.42
N ILE A 20 -16.93 -1.05 13.26
CA ILE A 20 -16.75 -1.71 11.98
C ILE A 20 -15.25 -1.64 11.71
N THR A 21 -14.51 -2.61 12.25
CA THR A 21 -13.26 -3.00 11.61
C THR A 21 -13.61 -3.50 10.21
N ALA A 22 -12.68 -3.42 9.25
CA ALA A 22 -12.82 -4.14 7.99
C ALA A 22 -13.00 -5.63 8.33
N GLN A 23 -14.24 -6.06 8.45
CA GLN A 23 -14.62 -7.40 8.83
C GLN A 23 -14.88 -8.13 7.55
N MET A 24 -14.32 -9.34 7.46
CA MET A 24 -14.80 -10.28 6.46
C MET A 24 -16.33 -10.35 6.53
N PRO A 25 -17.02 -10.50 5.38
CA PRO A 25 -18.47 -10.60 5.36
C PRO A 25 -18.93 -11.60 6.42
N THR A 26 -19.96 -11.26 7.19
CA THR A 26 -20.53 -12.18 8.18
C THR A 26 -21.91 -12.64 7.67
N PRO A 27 -22.13 -13.94 7.43
CA PRO A 27 -21.19 -15.04 7.63
C PRO A 27 -20.06 -15.04 6.58
N THR A 28 -18.90 -15.55 6.97
CA THR A 28 -17.77 -15.75 6.05
C THR A 28 -18.25 -16.53 4.82
N PRO A 29 -17.91 -16.11 3.59
CA PRO A 29 -18.30 -16.85 2.41
C PRO A 29 -17.88 -18.32 2.49
N ASN A 30 -18.72 -19.22 1.99
CA ASN A 30 -18.42 -20.65 1.97
C ASN A 30 -17.05 -20.88 1.31
N ASN A 31 -16.21 -21.72 1.94
CA ASN A 31 -14.83 -22.04 1.55
C ASN A 31 -13.78 -20.93 1.81
N ILE A 32 -14.10 -19.91 2.60
CA ILE A 32 -13.11 -18.97 3.11
C ILE A 32 -13.00 -19.16 4.63
N SER A 33 -11.78 -19.34 5.14
CA SER A 33 -11.45 -19.36 6.56
C SER A 33 -10.50 -18.22 6.90
N LEU A 34 -10.63 -17.66 8.10
CA LEU A 34 -9.59 -16.80 8.66
C LEU A 34 -8.45 -17.71 9.13
N GLU A 35 -7.35 -17.70 8.38
CA GLU A 35 -6.15 -18.46 8.76
C GLU A 35 -5.34 -17.74 9.83
N TYR A 36 -5.16 -16.42 9.68
CA TYR A 36 -4.39 -15.60 10.61
C TYR A 36 -4.79 -14.14 10.55
N GLN A 37 -4.72 -13.46 11.69
CA GLN A 37 -4.90 -12.01 11.81
C GLN A 37 -3.58 -11.39 12.27
N LEU A 38 -3.03 -10.49 11.45
CA LEU A 38 -1.78 -9.80 11.75
C LEU A 38 -2.03 -8.61 12.68
N GLU A 39 -1.12 -8.39 13.62
CA GLU A 39 -1.12 -7.19 14.48
C GLU A 39 -0.60 -5.95 13.75
N LYS A 40 0.24 -6.14 12.73
CA LYS A 40 0.85 -5.09 11.93
C LYS A 40 0.43 -5.20 10.48
N GLU A 41 0.42 -4.06 9.82
CA GLU A 41 0.12 -3.98 8.39
C GLU A 41 1.14 -4.81 7.60
N ALA A 42 0.63 -5.74 6.79
CA ALA A 42 1.42 -6.44 5.79
C ALA A 42 1.26 -5.77 4.44
N ALA A 43 2.33 -5.77 3.65
CA ALA A 43 2.31 -5.19 2.31
C ALA A 43 2.49 -6.22 1.19
N GLY A 44 3.32 -7.23 1.41
CA GLY A 44 3.64 -8.25 0.42
C GLY A 44 3.34 -9.64 0.93
N ILE A 45 2.84 -10.51 0.05
CA ILE A 45 2.65 -11.94 0.30
C ILE A 45 3.20 -12.74 -0.88
N ALA A 46 3.92 -13.82 -0.60
CA ALA A 46 4.37 -14.78 -1.60
C ALA A 46 4.09 -16.20 -1.13
N VAL A 47 3.67 -17.06 -2.05
CA VAL A 47 3.33 -18.46 -1.75
C VAL A 47 4.12 -19.37 -2.67
N SER A 48 4.89 -20.30 -2.11
CA SER A 48 5.65 -21.30 -2.88
C SER A 48 4.77 -22.42 -3.42
N ASP A 49 5.32 -23.22 -4.35
CA ASP A 49 4.63 -24.39 -4.91
C ASP A 49 4.32 -25.47 -3.85
N ASP A 50 5.08 -25.52 -2.75
CA ASP A 50 4.83 -26.38 -1.58
C ASP A 50 4.00 -25.69 -0.48
N HIS A 51 3.28 -24.63 -0.84
CA HIS A 51 2.31 -23.90 0.01
C HIS A 51 2.91 -23.20 1.24
N ARG A 52 4.20 -22.88 1.23
CA ARG A 52 4.81 -22.04 2.27
C ARG A 52 4.45 -20.59 1.97
N VAL A 53 4.03 -19.86 3.00
CA VAL A 53 3.57 -18.47 2.88
C VAL A 53 4.60 -17.54 3.52
N PHE A 54 5.01 -16.53 2.77
CA PHE A 54 5.93 -15.49 3.22
C PHE A 54 5.21 -14.14 3.22
N ILE A 55 5.44 -13.34 4.25
CA ILE A 55 4.79 -12.04 4.44
C ILE A 55 5.85 -10.97 4.68
N ALA A 56 5.70 -9.83 4.01
CA ALA A 56 6.48 -8.62 4.22
C ALA A 56 5.77 -7.67 5.18
N LEU A 57 6.49 -7.26 6.22
CA LEU A 57 6.07 -6.33 7.26
C LEU A 57 6.93 -5.05 7.14
N PRO A 58 6.44 -4.02 6.43
CA PRO A 58 7.19 -2.79 6.23
C PRO A 58 7.25 -1.95 7.50
N ARG A 59 8.32 -1.17 7.61
CA ARG A 59 8.53 -0.23 8.73
C ARG A 59 8.23 1.23 8.38
N GLY A 60 7.72 1.47 7.17
CA GLY A 60 7.47 2.82 6.63
C GLY A 60 6.33 3.57 7.34
N GLY A 61 5.24 2.88 7.68
CA GLY A 61 4.12 3.43 8.43
C GLY A 61 4.33 3.41 9.95
N GLU A 62 4.93 2.33 10.47
CA GLU A 62 5.31 2.20 11.88
C GLU A 62 6.67 1.48 11.97
N ASN A 63 7.62 2.06 12.70
CA ASN A 63 8.95 1.49 12.87
C ASN A 63 9.00 0.40 13.97
N HIS A 64 8.34 -0.72 13.71
CA HIS A 64 8.21 -1.84 14.64
C HIS A 64 9.50 -2.68 14.79
N GLN A 65 9.55 -3.50 15.85
CA GLN A 65 10.67 -4.43 16.13
C GLN A 65 10.45 -5.85 15.59
N LEU A 66 9.28 -6.15 15.03
CA LEU A 66 9.05 -7.44 14.36
C LEU A 66 10.01 -7.63 13.17
N PRO A 67 10.29 -8.90 12.78
CA PRO A 67 10.97 -9.19 11.53
C PRO A 67 10.27 -8.53 10.35
N SER A 68 11.03 -8.05 9.36
CA SER A 68 10.43 -7.39 8.19
C SER A 68 10.02 -8.40 7.11
N VAL A 69 10.53 -9.63 7.18
CA VAL A 69 10.02 -10.78 6.42
C VAL A 69 9.83 -11.96 7.36
N VAL A 70 8.67 -12.59 7.27
CA VAL A 70 8.32 -13.77 8.03
C VAL A 70 7.84 -14.89 7.11
N GLU A 71 8.12 -16.12 7.50
CA GLU A 71 7.43 -17.31 6.99
C GLU A 71 6.33 -17.68 7.98
N MET A 72 5.13 -17.97 7.46
CA MET A 72 4.04 -18.50 8.25
C MET A 72 4.19 -20.02 8.38
N VAL A 73 4.40 -20.49 9.60
CA VAL A 73 4.44 -21.92 9.93
C VAL A 73 3.27 -22.21 10.86
N GLY A 74 2.16 -22.67 10.29
CA GLY A 74 0.87 -22.65 10.96
C GLY A 74 0.46 -21.21 11.30
N GLN A 75 0.06 -20.96 12.56
CA GLN A 75 -0.31 -19.63 13.05
C GLN A 75 0.87 -18.85 13.64
N LYS A 76 2.11 -19.21 13.32
CA LYS A 76 3.31 -18.54 13.85
C LYS A 76 4.08 -17.84 12.75
N MET A 77 4.41 -16.59 13.00
CA MET A 77 5.37 -15.83 12.22
C MET A 77 6.79 -16.21 12.65
N ILE A 78 7.58 -16.76 11.74
CA ILE A 78 8.99 -17.09 11.95
C ILE A 78 9.84 -16.17 11.09
N ALA A 79 10.81 -15.46 11.66
CA ALA A 79 11.70 -14.58 10.89
C ALA A 79 12.37 -15.35 9.74
N PHE A 80 12.27 -14.81 8.53
CA PHE A 80 12.83 -15.44 7.33
C PHE A 80 13.83 -14.51 6.62
N PRO A 81 15.03 -15.01 6.23
CA PRO A 81 15.53 -16.37 6.43
C PRO A 81 15.90 -16.72 7.88
N ASN A 82 16.15 -15.72 8.72
CA ASN A 82 16.46 -15.89 10.15
C ASN A 82 16.24 -14.58 10.91
N GLU A 83 16.40 -14.64 12.24
CA GLU A 83 16.27 -13.48 13.14
C GLU A 83 17.36 -12.44 12.90
N GLU A 84 18.61 -12.85 12.67
CA GLU A 84 19.76 -11.94 12.60
C GLU A 84 19.58 -10.90 11.51
N ILE A 85 19.33 -11.35 10.27
CA ILE A 85 19.14 -10.47 9.12
C ILE A 85 17.89 -9.58 9.28
N ASN A 86 16.91 -9.98 10.10
CA ASN A 86 15.66 -9.26 10.29
C ASN A 86 15.69 -8.24 11.43
N LYS A 87 16.76 -8.19 12.22
CA LYS A 87 16.93 -7.22 13.29
C LYS A 87 16.80 -5.80 12.74
N ASN A 88 15.98 -4.98 13.38
CA ASN A 88 15.85 -3.57 13.04
C ASN A 88 17.05 -2.79 13.58
N THR A 89 18.07 -2.59 12.74
CA THR A 89 19.32 -1.92 13.12
C THR A 89 19.40 -0.49 12.56
N ASN A 90 20.35 0.29 13.08
CA ASN A 90 20.69 1.63 12.56
C ASN A 90 22.06 1.65 11.87
N SER A 91 22.60 0.47 11.56
CA SER A 91 23.91 0.26 10.97
C SER A 91 23.96 -1.09 10.24
N ASP A 92 24.99 -1.30 9.41
CA ASP A 92 25.20 -2.55 8.66
C ASP A 92 23.97 -2.97 7.82
N TYR A 93 23.41 -1.99 7.11
CA TYR A 93 22.23 -2.21 6.26
C TYR A 93 22.48 -3.21 5.14
N ASN A 94 23.73 -3.43 4.73
CA ASN A 94 24.06 -4.43 3.74
C ASN A 94 23.78 -5.86 4.24
N SER A 95 23.91 -6.10 5.54
CA SER A 95 23.71 -7.43 6.15
C SER A 95 22.34 -7.60 6.79
N HIS A 96 21.45 -6.59 6.72
CA HIS A 96 20.14 -6.58 7.39
C HIS A 96 19.01 -6.12 6.46
N LEU A 97 17.80 -6.64 6.66
CA LEU A 97 16.56 -6.19 6.04
C LEU A 97 15.98 -5.02 6.84
N VAL A 98 15.87 -3.87 6.19
CA VAL A 98 15.55 -2.59 6.84
C VAL A 98 14.05 -2.33 6.83
N SER A 99 13.39 -2.40 5.68
CA SER A 99 11.94 -2.20 5.56
C SER A 99 11.46 -2.83 4.26
N ILE A 100 10.88 -4.03 4.36
CA ILE A 100 10.48 -4.80 3.19
C ILE A 100 9.04 -4.47 2.82
N LEU A 101 8.82 -4.24 1.53
CA LEU A 101 7.49 -3.95 0.99
C LEU A 101 7.11 -5.03 -0.05
N GLY A 102 7.78 -5.03 -1.20
CA GLY A 102 7.55 -6.00 -2.26
C GLY A 102 8.29 -7.32 -2.02
N ILE A 103 7.57 -8.44 -2.17
CA ILE A 103 8.16 -9.78 -2.25
C ILE A 103 7.49 -10.58 -3.37
N THR A 104 8.26 -11.45 -4.02
CA THR A 104 7.74 -12.40 -5.00
C THR A 104 8.58 -13.66 -5.02
N ILE A 105 8.01 -14.77 -5.45
CA ILE A 105 8.72 -16.04 -5.53
C ILE A 105 8.83 -16.51 -6.97
N TYR A 106 9.99 -17.06 -7.32
CA TYR A 106 10.19 -17.81 -8.54
C TYR A 106 10.94 -19.10 -8.23
N LYS A 107 10.29 -20.24 -8.45
CA LYS A 107 10.78 -21.55 -8.00
C LYS A 107 11.07 -21.50 -6.49
N ASN A 108 12.31 -21.79 -6.08
CA ASN A 108 12.73 -21.78 -4.68
C ASN A 108 13.37 -20.45 -4.24
N THR A 109 13.30 -19.40 -5.06
CA THR A 109 13.92 -18.11 -4.74
C THR A 109 12.87 -17.09 -4.37
N LEU A 110 12.90 -16.64 -3.11
CA LEU A 110 12.16 -15.48 -2.65
C LEU A 110 12.99 -14.23 -2.99
N TRP A 111 12.43 -13.38 -3.83
CA TRP A 111 12.97 -12.06 -4.15
C TRP A 111 12.31 -11.02 -3.26
N ILE A 112 13.14 -10.18 -2.65
CA ILE A 112 12.77 -9.27 -1.57
C ILE A 112 13.24 -7.86 -1.95
N LEU A 113 12.33 -6.89 -1.93
CA LEU A 113 12.61 -5.48 -2.14
C LEU A 113 12.68 -4.76 -0.79
N ASP A 114 13.88 -4.30 -0.44
CA ASP A 114 14.11 -3.46 0.71
C ASP A 114 14.05 -1.99 0.29
N GLN A 115 13.01 -1.28 0.74
CA GLN A 115 12.82 0.15 0.45
C GLN A 115 13.55 1.05 1.46
N GLY A 116 14.11 0.49 2.55
CA GLY A 116 14.88 1.25 3.53
C GLY A 116 14.11 2.25 4.41
N LYS A 117 12.90 2.65 4.00
CA LYS A 117 12.10 3.68 4.68
C LYS A 117 11.57 3.20 6.02
N ARG A 118 11.79 4.00 7.07
CA ARG A 118 11.27 3.76 8.43
C ARG A 118 10.57 4.99 8.98
N ALA A 119 9.47 4.78 9.69
CA ALA A 119 8.78 5.85 10.41
C ALA A 119 9.69 6.45 11.50
N GLY A 120 9.68 7.78 11.63
CA GLY A 120 10.52 8.49 12.60
C GLY A 120 12.03 8.50 12.29
N VAL A 121 12.45 8.00 11.12
CA VAL A 121 13.82 8.14 10.61
C VAL A 121 13.79 9.11 9.43
N ASP A 122 14.60 10.15 9.52
CA ASP A 122 14.72 11.14 8.45
C ASP A 122 15.31 10.52 7.19
N GLY A 123 14.63 10.75 6.07
CA GLY A 123 15.02 10.21 4.77
C GLY A 123 15.00 8.68 4.70
N ILE A 124 15.80 8.14 3.79
CA ILE A 124 16.12 6.71 3.67
C ILE A 124 17.66 6.56 3.78
N PRO A 125 18.18 5.75 4.70
CA PRO A 125 19.63 5.63 4.89
C PRO A 125 20.37 5.13 3.65
N ASP A 126 21.59 5.59 3.44
CA ASP A 126 22.48 5.06 2.40
C ASP A 126 22.69 3.55 2.60
N ASP A 127 22.83 2.82 1.48
CA ASP A 127 23.00 1.36 1.42
C ASP A 127 21.84 0.53 1.99
N SER A 128 20.72 1.16 2.38
CA SER A 128 19.53 0.43 2.87
C SER A 128 18.65 -0.12 1.76
N THR A 129 18.61 0.54 0.60
CA THR A 129 17.78 0.13 -0.54
C THR A 129 18.47 -0.91 -1.41
N LYS A 130 17.84 -2.07 -1.55
CA LYS A 130 18.43 -3.23 -2.23
C LYS A 130 17.38 -4.26 -2.62
N VAL A 131 17.75 -5.11 -3.57
CA VAL A 131 17.02 -6.36 -3.85
C VAL A 131 17.83 -7.54 -3.32
N VAL A 132 17.18 -8.37 -2.51
CA VAL A 132 17.77 -9.57 -1.90
C VAL A 132 17.08 -10.80 -2.49
N ALA A 133 17.85 -11.82 -2.83
CA ALA A 133 17.34 -13.13 -3.24
C ALA A 133 17.70 -14.15 -2.17
N VAL A 134 16.72 -14.92 -1.70
CA VAL A 134 16.92 -15.95 -0.68
C VAL A 134 16.38 -17.27 -1.18
N ASP A 135 17.18 -18.33 -1.10
CA ASP A 135 16.71 -19.69 -1.34
C ASP A 135 15.84 -20.13 -0.16
N ILE A 136 14.57 -20.46 -0.42
CA ILE A 136 13.60 -20.75 0.65
C ILE A 136 13.88 -22.04 1.40
N ASN A 137 14.59 -22.99 0.76
CA ASN A 137 14.84 -24.31 1.35
C ASN A 137 16.08 -24.28 2.26
N SER A 138 17.18 -23.76 1.74
CA SER A 138 18.44 -23.63 2.49
C SER A 138 18.50 -22.39 3.38
N LYS A 139 17.56 -21.44 3.21
CA LYS A 139 17.51 -20.14 3.91
C LYS A 139 18.77 -19.30 3.69
N LYS A 140 19.47 -19.53 2.57
CA LYS A 140 20.69 -18.81 2.21
C LYS A 140 20.36 -17.61 1.33
N VAL A 141 20.97 -16.48 1.63
CA VAL A 141 20.98 -15.32 0.74
C VAL A 141 21.82 -15.68 -0.50
N ILE A 142 21.20 -15.67 -1.67
CA ILE A 142 21.82 -15.97 -2.97
C ILE A 142 22.38 -14.68 -3.61
N LYS A 143 21.63 -13.58 -3.49
CA LYS A 143 22.00 -12.27 -4.04
C LYS A 143 21.65 -11.17 -3.06
N ASN A 144 22.45 -10.12 -3.11
CA ASN A 144 22.19 -8.86 -2.47
C ASN A 144 22.67 -7.75 -3.43
N ILE A 145 21.71 -7.08 -4.07
CA ILE A 145 21.95 -6.15 -5.17
C ILE A 145 21.56 -4.75 -4.70
N PRO A 146 22.53 -3.86 -4.40
CA PRO A 146 22.23 -2.52 -3.92
C PRO A 146 21.59 -1.65 -5.01
N ILE A 147 20.77 -0.70 -4.58
CA ILE A 147 20.25 0.39 -5.43
C ILE A 147 20.92 1.69 -4.94
N PRO A 148 22.08 2.07 -5.51
CA PRO A 148 22.86 3.18 -4.99
C PRO A 148 22.35 4.54 -5.49
N LYS A 149 22.81 5.61 -4.83
CA LYS A 149 22.75 6.97 -5.38
C LYS A 149 23.55 7.04 -6.71
N PRO A 150 23.14 7.89 -7.68
CA PRO A 150 22.02 8.82 -7.64
C PRO A 150 20.67 8.18 -8.04
N PHE A 151 20.64 6.87 -8.32
CA PHE A 151 19.41 6.20 -8.74
C PHE A 151 18.40 6.18 -7.59
N PHE A 152 18.84 5.72 -6.42
CA PHE A 152 18.16 5.99 -5.17
C PHE A 152 18.27 7.49 -4.80
N ARG A 153 17.15 8.05 -4.32
CA ARG A 153 16.97 9.47 -3.96
C ARG A 153 15.78 9.59 -3.00
N GLU A 154 15.73 10.64 -2.19
CA GLU A 154 14.74 10.80 -1.11
C GLU A 154 13.28 10.80 -1.57
N THR A 155 13.02 11.15 -2.83
CA THR A 155 11.68 11.19 -3.42
C THR A 155 11.18 9.83 -3.90
N ILE A 156 12.03 8.80 -3.96
CA ILE A 156 11.67 7.47 -4.46
C ILE A 156 10.87 6.67 -3.43
N GLN A 157 9.86 5.95 -3.90
CA GLN A 157 9.12 4.98 -3.09
C GLN A 157 9.02 3.65 -3.84
N LEU A 158 9.96 2.75 -3.56
CA LEU A 158 9.98 1.42 -4.17
C LEU A 158 8.89 0.55 -3.54
N ASN A 159 7.95 0.05 -4.35
CA ASN A 159 6.76 -0.63 -3.86
C ASN A 159 6.79 -2.15 -4.06
N ASP A 160 6.69 -2.62 -5.30
CA ASP A 160 6.65 -4.05 -5.63
C ASP A 160 7.72 -4.40 -6.67
N LEU A 161 8.02 -5.69 -6.79
CA LEU A 161 8.97 -6.24 -7.74
C LEU A 161 8.44 -7.48 -8.46
N ARG A 162 8.84 -7.68 -9.71
CA ARG A 162 8.64 -8.94 -10.44
C ARG A 162 9.94 -9.43 -11.05
N PHE A 163 10.21 -10.72 -10.91
CA PHE A 163 11.36 -11.38 -11.50
C PHE A 163 10.97 -12.02 -12.83
N ASP A 164 11.79 -11.77 -13.85
CA ASP A 164 11.67 -12.36 -15.17
C ASP A 164 12.90 -13.23 -15.46
N PRO A 165 12.74 -14.56 -15.56
CA PRO A 165 13.84 -15.47 -15.88
C PRO A 165 14.24 -15.47 -17.36
N THR A 166 13.46 -14.84 -18.24
CA THR A 166 13.61 -14.95 -19.71
C THR A 166 14.49 -13.86 -20.31
N HIS A 167 14.77 -12.78 -19.56
CA HIS A 167 15.61 -11.68 -20.00
C HIS A 167 16.82 -11.47 -19.08
N GLY A 168 17.99 -11.20 -19.67
CA GLY A 168 19.25 -11.06 -18.93
C GLY A 168 19.87 -12.42 -18.58
N LYS A 169 21.19 -12.44 -18.31
CA LYS A 169 21.94 -13.68 -18.08
C LYS A 169 21.49 -14.44 -16.82
N GLU A 170 21.10 -13.71 -15.79
CA GLU A 170 20.63 -14.25 -14.51
C GLU A 170 19.20 -13.80 -14.18
N GLY A 171 18.47 -13.35 -15.22
CA GLY A 171 17.15 -12.75 -15.08
C GLY A 171 17.19 -11.22 -14.99
N THR A 172 15.99 -10.66 -15.00
CA THR A 172 15.71 -9.22 -14.93
C THR A 172 14.65 -8.97 -13.87
N ILE A 173 14.76 -7.88 -13.14
CA ILE A 173 13.76 -7.47 -12.14
C ILE A 173 13.13 -6.16 -12.57
N TYR A 174 11.81 -6.10 -12.49
CA TYR A 174 11.02 -4.90 -12.70
C TYR A 174 10.52 -4.41 -11.35
N ILE A 175 10.75 -3.14 -11.03
CA ILE A 175 10.41 -2.54 -9.73
C ILE A 175 9.51 -1.33 -9.98
N SER A 176 8.38 -1.26 -9.29
CA SER A 176 7.51 -0.08 -9.31
C SER A 176 8.04 0.98 -8.35
N ASN A 177 8.14 2.22 -8.83
CA ASN A 177 8.42 3.38 -8.01
C ASN A 177 7.20 4.31 -8.01
N ASN A 178 6.55 4.45 -6.86
CA ASN A 178 5.35 5.27 -6.69
C ASN A 178 5.66 6.76 -6.44
N GLY A 179 6.88 7.09 -6.00
CA GLY A 179 7.28 8.43 -5.56
C GLY A 179 6.57 8.94 -4.29
N PHE A 180 7.33 9.44 -3.31
CA PHE A 180 6.76 10.00 -2.06
C PHE A 180 6.37 11.49 -2.16
N ALA A 181 7.02 12.29 -3.01
CA ALA A 181 6.81 13.73 -3.05
C ALA A 181 7.17 14.34 -4.42
N LYS A 182 6.18 15.06 -5.00
CA LYS A 182 6.16 15.56 -6.41
C LYS A 182 6.25 14.39 -7.41
N PRO A 183 5.79 14.51 -8.67
CA PRO A 183 5.88 13.36 -9.55
C PRO A 183 7.34 12.91 -9.62
N ASP A 184 7.55 11.70 -9.16
CA ASP A 184 8.81 10.96 -9.21
C ASP A 184 8.46 9.48 -9.35
N GLN A 185 7.51 9.21 -10.26
CA GLN A 185 7.01 7.87 -10.56
C GLN A 185 7.79 7.29 -11.71
N SER A 186 8.06 5.98 -11.65
CA SER A 186 8.75 5.30 -12.74
C SER A 186 8.61 3.79 -12.66
N LEU A 187 8.97 3.13 -13.76
CA LEU A 187 9.29 1.70 -13.76
C LEU A 187 10.81 1.55 -13.81
N ILE A 188 11.35 0.74 -12.91
CA ILE A 188 12.78 0.49 -12.82
C ILE A 188 13.06 -0.92 -13.33
N VAL A 189 14.07 -1.07 -14.18
CA VAL A 189 14.53 -2.35 -14.70
C VAL A 189 15.95 -2.61 -14.21
N MET A 190 16.12 -3.71 -13.47
CA MET A 190 17.39 -4.16 -12.92
C MET A 190 17.84 -5.43 -13.64
N ASP A 191 19.05 -5.41 -14.21
CA ASP A 191 19.72 -6.63 -14.67
C ASP A 191 20.34 -7.36 -13.46
N VAL A 192 19.94 -8.60 -13.20
CA VAL A 192 20.34 -9.33 -11.99
C VAL A 192 21.82 -9.70 -11.99
N ALA A 193 22.39 -9.97 -13.16
CA ALA A 193 23.78 -10.42 -13.28
C ALA A 193 24.77 -9.29 -12.96
N THR A 194 24.44 -8.06 -13.39
CA THR A 194 25.32 -6.90 -13.31
C THR A 194 24.92 -5.88 -12.26
N GLY A 195 23.68 -5.94 -11.76
CA GLY A 195 23.09 -4.90 -10.92
C GLY A 195 22.79 -3.60 -11.66
N LYS A 196 22.92 -3.57 -12.99
CA LYS A 196 22.69 -2.35 -13.78
C LYS A 196 21.21 -1.97 -13.76
N LEU A 197 20.94 -0.72 -13.44
CA LEU A 197 19.61 -0.14 -13.35
C LEU A 197 19.29 0.71 -14.59
N ARG A 198 18.03 0.68 -15.00
CA ARG A 198 17.44 1.60 -15.97
C ARG A 198 16.13 2.11 -15.41
N GLU A 199 15.91 3.42 -15.48
CA GLU A 199 14.65 4.05 -15.12
C GLU A 199 13.88 4.36 -16.39
N LEU A 200 12.62 3.92 -16.46
CA LEU A 200 11.74 4.05 -17.61
C LEU A 200 10.47 4.76 -17.20
N PHE A 201 9.82 5.40 -18.19
CA PHE A 201 8.49 5.99 -18.04
C PHE A 201 8.41 7.05 -16.94
N LYS A 202 9.51 7.74 -16.63
CA LYS A 202 9.51 8.72 -15.56
C LYS A 202 8.43 9.79 -15.76
N ASP A 203 7.53 9.89 -14.78
CA ASP A 203 6.45 10.87 -14.67
C ASP A 203 5.48 10.94 -15.86
N ILE A 204 5.41 9.88 -16.67
CA ILE A 204 4.41 9.82 -17.74
C ILE A 204 3.04 9.44 -17.15
N PRO A 205 1.93 9.89 -17.76
CA PRO A 205 0.58 9.66 -17.23
C PRO A 205 0.23 8.20 -16.94
N GLU A 206 0.82 7.25 -17.67
CA GLU A 206 0.54 5.81 -17.56
C GLU A 206 1.11 5.18 -16.27
N VAL A 207 2.10 5.80 -15.65
CA VAL A 207 2.70 5.32 -14.38
C VAL A 207 2.54 6.32 -13.23
N SER A 208 1.95 7.48 -13.50
CA SER A 208 1.66 8.49 -12.50
C SER A 208 0.20 8.40 -12.03
N PRO A 209 -0.10 8.80 -10.78
CA PRO A 209 -1.47 8.92 -10.33
C PRO A 209 -2.21 9.92 -11.23
N ALA A 210 -3.47 9.62 -11.55
CA ALA A 210 -4.32 10.53 -12.29
C ALA A 210 -4.46 11.84 -11.52
N LYS A 211 -4.20 12.98 -12.19
CA LYS A 211 -4.31 14.30 -11.56
C LYS A 211 -5.72 14.50 -10.98
N GLY A 212 -5.80 14.91 -9.73
CA GLY A 212 -7.07 15.11 -9.02
C GLY A 212 -7.69 13.83 -8.46
N PHE A 213 -7.08 12.66 -8.69
CA PHE A 213 -7.50 11.42 -8.05
C PHE A 213 -6.68 11.21 -6.77
N ILE A 214 -7.30 11.48 -5.63
CA ILE A 214 -6.71 11.28 -4.30
C ILE A 214 -7.50 10.18 -3.61
N SER A 215 -6.81 9.12 -3.20
CA SER A 215 -7.36 8.15 -2.25
C SER A 215 -6.99 8.60 -0.85
N TYR A 216 -7.98 8.93 -0.04
CA TYR A 216 -7.80 9.13 1.39
C TYR A 216 -8.56 8.02 2.12
N VAL A 217 -7.90 7.38 3.07
CA VAL A 217 -8.53 6.40 3.95
C VAL A 217 -9.02 7.16 5.17
N ASP A 218 -10.20 7.76 5.08
CA ASP A 218 -10.84 8.35 6.25
C ASP A 218 -11.61 7.29 7.02
N HIS A 219 -10.91 6.70 7.98
CA HIS A 219 -11.56 5.85 8.99
C HIS A 219 -11.40 6.44 10.39
N LYS A 220 -11.03 7.73 10.49
CA LYS A 220 -10.64 8.34 11.77
C LYS A 220 -10.95 9.83 11.88
N GLU A 221 -11.76 10.42 11.02
CA GLU A 221 -12.38 11.67 11.40
C GLU A 221 -13.27 11.46 12.62
N GLN A 222 -12.84 12.09 13.72
CA GLN A 222 -13.47 11.96 15.01
C GLN A 222 -14.93 12.37 14.89
N GLY A 223 -15.83 11.40 15.09
CA GLY A 223 -17.27 11.58 15.01
C GLY A 223 -17.90 11.36 13.65
N CYS A 224 -17.16 10.91 12.63
CA CYS A 224 -17.75 10.28 11.44
C CYS A 224 -18.16 8.84 11.79
N VAL A 225 -19.47 8.58 11.79
CA VAL A 225 -20.09 7.30 12.18
C VAL A 225 -20.25 6.36 10.98
N GLN A 226 -20.47 6.91 9.79
CA GLN A 226 -20.68 6.16 8.56
C GLN A 226 -20.26 7.01 7.37
N TYR A 227 -19.62 6.40 6.38
CA TYR A 227 -19.17 7.06 5.16
C TYR A 227 -19.19 6.06 4.00
N ASP A 228 -20.27 6.07 3.21
CA ASP A 228 -20.49 5.10 2.15
C ASP A 228 -20.70 5.77 0.80
N LEU A 229 -20.02 5.27 -0.23
CA LEU A 229 -20.27 5.64 -1.61
C LEU A 229 -21.25 4.66 -2.24
N HIS A 230 -22.36 5.18 -2.77
CA HIS A 230 -23.33 4.43 -3.55
C HIS A 230 -23.32 4.90 -5.00
N GLN A 231 -23.67 4.01 -5.91
CA GLN A 231 -23.93 4.30 -7.32
C GLN A 231 -25.41 4.07 -7.60
N ASP A 232 -26.03 4.96 -8.36
CA ASP A 232 -27.42 4.76 -8.78
C ASP A 232 -27.56 3.51 -9.64
N GLN A 233 -28.67 2.79 -9.49
CA GLN A 233 -28.90 1.54 -10.22
C GLN A 233 -29.30 1.78 -11.68
N ASP A 234 -30.01 2.88 -11.95
CA ASP A 234 -30.54 3.22 -13.27
C ASP A 234 -29.61 4.16 -14.05
N GLN A 235 -28.81 4.96 -13.33
CA GLN A 235 -27.86 5.92 -13.88
C GLN A 235 -26.46 5.67 -13.32
N PRO A 236 -25.66 4.76 -13.91
CA PRO A 236 -24.34 4.39 -13.36
C PRO A 236 -23.34 5.55 -13.30
N GLU A 237 -23.63 6.66 -13.96
CA GLU A 237 -22.84 7.88 -13.85
C GLU A 237 -23.21 8.75 -12.63
N VAL A 238 -24.23 8.36 -11.85
CA VAL A 238 -24.66 9.05 -10.64
C VAL A 238 -24.15 8.30 -9.42
N PHE A 239 -23.51 9.04 -8.52
CA PHE A 239 -23.01 8.53 -7.25
C PHE A 239 -23.59 9.35 -6.08
N PHE A 240 -23.58 8.74 -4.89
CA PHE A 240 -24.15 9.30 -3.67
C PHE A 240 -23.15 9.05 -2.54
N PHE A 241 -22.68 10.10 -1.87
CA PHE A 241 -21.99 9.94 -0.60
C PHE A 241 -23.02 9.96 0.54
N TYR A 242 -23.00 8.92 1.33
CA TYR A 242 -23.89 8.73 2.46
C TYR A 242 -23.09 8.79 3.75
N GLU A 243 -23.30 9.87 4.50
CA GLU A 243 -22.51 10.15 5.69
C GLU A 243 -23.38 10.27 6.93
N ARG A 244 -22.87 9.79 8.06
CA ARG A 244 -23.47 10.04 9.37
C ARG A 244 -22.42 10.57 10.31
N TRP A 245 -22.80 11.59 11.07
CA TRP A 245 -21.93 12.28 12.00
C TRP A 245 -22.53 12.24 13.40
N GLU A 246 -21.68 12.18 14.42
CA GLU A 246 -22.09 12.16 15.83
C GLU A 246 -22.86 13.42 16.23
N SER A 247 -22.52 14.57 15.65
CA SER A 247 -23.23 15.82 15.85
C SER A 247 -23.07 16.77 14.67
N ARG A 248 -23.92 17.81 14.65
CA ARG A 248 -23.87 18.88 13.65
C ARG A 248 -22.56 19.65 13.74
N GLU A 249 -22.09 19.91 14.95
CA GLU A 249 -20.87 20.68 15.21
C GLU A 249 -19.63 19.97 14.66
N ILE A 250 -19.58 18.64 14.75
CA ILE A 250 -18.48 17.83 14.22
C ILE A 250 -18.51 17.86 12.69
N LEU A 251 -19.67 17.69 12.06
CA LEU A 251 -19.82 17.84 10.61
C LEU A 251 -19.35 19.24 10.14
N GLU A 252 -19.67 20.31 10.88
CA GLU A 252 -19.21 21.66 10.52
C GLU A 252 -17.70 21.86 10.67
N GLN A 253 -17.03 21.07 11.50
CA GLN A 253 -15.57 21.04 11.56
C GLN A 253 -15.00 20.28 10.36
N HIS A 254 -15.56 19.11 10.04
CA HIS A 254 -15.21 18.34 8.84
C HIS A 254 -15.31 19.19 7.57
N LEU A 255 -16.41 19.94 7.41
CA LEU A 255 -16.66 20.80 6.25
C LEU A 255 -15.64 21.94 6.07
N LYS A 256 -14.81 22.22 7.09
CA LYS A 256 -13.77 23.28 7.06
C LYS A 256 -12.36 22.73 6.88
N THR A 257 -12.20 21.42 6.78
CA THR A 257 -10.89 20.78 6.62
C THR A 257 -10.22 21.13 5.29
N ASP A 258 -8.89 21.13 5.26
CA ASP A 258 -8.11 21.50 4.07
C ASP A 258 -8.38 20.57 2.88
N HIS A 259 -8.66 19.29 3.12
CA HIS A 259 -8.93 18.33 2.06
C HIS A 259 -10.31 18.55 1.43
N LEU A 260 -11.34 18.94 2.19
CA LEU A 260 -12.63 19.31 1.59
C LEU A 260 -12.56 20.65 0.84
N ASN A 261 -11.79 21.62 1.32
CA ASN A 261 -11.54 22.85 0.56
C ASN A 261 -10.85 22.53 -0.79
N THR A 262 -9.84 21.65 -0.75
CA THR A 262 -9.13 21.18 -1.95
C THR A 262 -10.06 20.42 -2.90
N TRP A 263 -10.90 19.53 -2.37
CA TRP A 263 -11.93 18.83 -3.13
C TRP A 263 -12.92 19.80 -3.78
N GLY A 264 -13.34 20.85 -3.05
CA GLY A 264 -14.24 21.90 -3.52
C GLY A 264 -13.76 22.62 -4.77
N ASP A 265 -12.44 22.74 -4.95
CA ASP A 265 -11.83 23.28 -6.15
C ASP A 265 -11.68 22.24 -7.27
N GLN A 266 -11.28 21.00 -6.93
CA GLN A 266 -11.08 19.92 -7.91
C GLN A 266 -12.39 19.45 -8.54
N GLN A 267 -13.50 19.42 -7.79
CA GLN A 267 -14.78 18.90 -8.28
C GLN A 267 -15.28 19.61 -9.55
N LYS A 268 -14.88 20.88 -9.78
CA LYS A 268 -15.30 21.67 -10.95
C LYS A 268 -14.76 21.10 -12.27
N GLU A 269 -13.62 20.42 -12.22
CA GLU A 269 -13.00 19.78 -13.39
C GLU A 269 -13.43 18.31 -13.52
N LEU A 270 -13.88 17.70 -12.43
CA LEU A 270 -14.14 16.26 -12.34
C LEU A 270 -15.62 15.88 -12.50
N LEU A 271 -16.55 16.71 -12.02
CA LEU A 271 -17.99 16.42 -12.04
C LEU A 271 -18.70 17.08 -13.24
N ALA A 272 -19.79 16.48 -13.74
CA ALA A 272 -20.57 17.10 -14.81
C ALA A 272 -21.39 18.32 -14.35
N ALA A 273 -21.69 18.38 -13.06
CA ALA A 273 -22.47 19.40 -12.40
C ALA A 273 -21.95 19.60 -10.96
N PRO A 274 -22.20 20.76 -10.33
CA PRO A 274 -21.88 20.97 -8.93
C PRO A 274 -22.52 19.91 -8.04
N MET A 275 -21.83 19.52 -6.96
CA MET A 275 -22.38 18.63 -5.95
C MET A 275 -23.57 19.28 -5.23
N GLU A 276 -24.65 18.53 -5.06
CA GLU A 276 -25.77 18.89 -4.20
C GLU A 276 -25.60 18.26 -2.81
N VAL A 277 -25.83 19.05 -1.76
CA VAL A 277 -25.65 18.64 -0.36
C VAL A 277 -26.94 18.84 0.42
N PHE A 278 -27.41 17.77 1.07
CA PHE A 278 -28.60 17.78 1.91
C PHE A 278 -28.22 17.40 3.34
N ILE A 279 -28.60 18.23 4.30
CA ILE A 279 -28.45 17.96 5.73
C ILE A 279 -29.83 17.64 6.28
N MET A 280 -29.97 16.46 6.88
CA MET A 280 -31.27 15.90 7.25
C MET A 280 -31.19 15.23 8.62
N ASP A 281 -32.27 15.35 9.40
CA ASP A 281 -32.46 14.59 10.63
C ASP A 281 -33.05 13.21 10.30
N LYS A 282 -32.67 12.18 11.07
CA LYS A 282 -33.44 10.92 11.05
C LYS A 282 -34.73 11.11 11.84
N LEU A 283 -35.84 10.61 11.27
CA LEU A 283 -37.10 10.34 11.96
C LEU A 283 -37.12 8.98 12.69
#